data_AF-A0A427KNT9-F1
#
_entry.id   AF-A0A427KNT9-F1
#
_cell.length_a   1.000
_cell.length_b   1.000
_cell.length_c   1.000
_cell.angle_alpha   90.00
_cell.angle_beta   90.00
_cell.angle_gamma   90.00
#
_symmetry.space_group_name_H-M   'P 1'
#
loop_
_entity.id
_entity.type
_entity.pdbx_description
1 polymer ?
#
loop_
_entity_poly.entity_id
_entity_poly.type
_entity_poly.pdbx_seq_one_letter_code
_entity_poly.pdbx_strand_id
1 'polypeptide(L)' 'MVAQVEALEIVVTALLRQMAKTDQQALIESVEGALDSARPDSQVPVQDAEMLHQYVKKLLRHPRS' A
#
# COMPACT_ATOMS: atom_id res chain seq x y z
N MET A 1 14.87 -1.75 10.85
CA MET A 1 13.50 -1.41 10.36
C MET A 1 13.34 -1.57 8.84
N VAL A 2 14.40 -1.43 8.04
CA VAL A 2 14.35 -1.68 6.57
C VAL A 2 13.83 -3.08 6.21
N ALA A 3 14.25 -4.13 6.94
CA ALA A 3 13.84 -5.50 6.66
C ALA A 3 12.33 -5.78 6.81
N GLN A 4 11.61 -5.07 7.68
CA GLN A 4 10.16 -5.25 7.85
C GLN A 4 9.37 -4.63 6.68
N VAL A 5 9.84 -3.49 6.17
CA VAL A 5 9.26 -2.84 5.00
C VAL A 5 9.50 -3.70 3.76
N GLU A 6 10.72 -4.23 3.59
CA GLU A 6 11.04 -5.15 2.49
C GLU A 6 10.22 -6.44 2.54
N ALA A 7 10.01 -7.02 3.72
CA ALA A 7 9.17 -8.21 3.86
C ALA A 7 7.71 -7.94 3.44
N LEU A 8 7.18 -6.77 3.80
CA LEU A 8 5.84 -6.35 3.38
C LEU A 8 5.77 -6.16 1.86
N GLU A 9 6.78 -5.53 1.25
CA GLU A 9 6.84 -5.35 -0.21
C GLU A 9 6.83 -6.70 -0.95
N ILE A 10 7.61 -7.68 -0.46
CA ILE A 10 7.70 -9.01 -1.05
C ILE A 10 6.35 -9.72 -0.99
N VAL A 11 5.70 -9.71 0.18
CA VAL A 11 4.40 -10.37 0.37
C VAL A 11 3.33 -9.72 -0.51
N VAL A 12 3.24 -8.39 -0.53
CA VAL A 12 2.27 -7.66 -1.37
C VAL A 12 2.52 -7.91 -2.85
N THR A 13 3.79 -7.89 -3.29
CA THR A 13 4.16 -8.20 -4.67
C THR A 13 3.76 -9.63 -5.06
N ALA A 14 4.02 -10.61 -4.21
CA ALA A 14 3.65 -12.01 -4.45
C ALA A 14 2.13 -12.19 -4.57
N LEU A 15 1.37 -11.56 -3.66
CA LEU A 15 -0.09 -11.59 -3.67
C LEU A 15 -0.66 -10.95 -4.95
N LEU A 16 -0.18 -9.77 -5.34
CA LEU A 16 -0.67 -9.09 -6.53
C LEU A 16 -0.38 -9.86 -7.83
N ARG A 17 0.76 -10.55 -7.91
CA ARG A 17 1.14 -11.33 -9.11
C ARG A 17 0.30 -12.59 -9.32
N GLN A 18 -0.18 -13.22 -8.26
CA GLN A 18 -1.01 -14.42 -8.37
C GLN A 18 -2.48 -14.12 -8.69
N MET A 19 -2.89 -12.84 -8.62
CA MET A 19 -4.28 -12.42 -8.82
C MET A 19 -4.59 -12.21 -10.31
N ALA A 20 -5.86 -12.46 -10.68
CA ALA A 20 -6.36 -11.98 -11.96
C ALA A 20 -6.35 -10.45 -11.97
N LYS A 21 -6.14 -9.83 -13.15
CA LYS A 21 -6.03 -8.37 -13.28
C LYS A 21 -7.25 -7.62 -12.70
N THR A 22 -8.44 -8.18 -12.85
CA THR A 22 -9.68 -7.60 -12.32
C THR A 22 -9.69 -7.60 -10.79
N ASP A 23 -9.30 -8.71 -10.17
CA ASP A 23 -9.21 -8.83 -8.71
C ASP A 23 -8.10 -7.93 -8.16
N GLN A 24 -6.98 -7.85 -8.87
CA GLN A 24 -5.88 -6.95 -8.54
C GLN A 24 -6.35 -5.49 -8.52
N GLN A 25 -7.07 -5.06 -9.55
CA GLN A 25 -7.58 -3.69 -9.64
C GLN A 25 -8.61 -3.39 -8.54
N ALA A 26 -9.51 -4.34 -8.24
CA ALA A 26 -10.48 -4.19 -7.16
C ALA A 26 -9.81 -4.09 -5.77
N LEU A 27 -8.76 -4.88 -5.54
CA LEU A 27 -7.96 -4.79 -4.30
C LEU A 27 -7.26 -3.43 -4.20
N ILE A 28 -6.66 -2.95 -5.29
CA ILE A 28 -5.99 -1.65 -5.32
C ILE A 28 -6.98 -0.53 -4.96
N GLU A 29 -8.15 -0.50 -5.60
CA GLU A 29 -9.18 0.51 -5.33
C GLU A 29 -9.71 0.44 -3.89
N SER A 30 -9.90 -0.77 -3.36
CA SER A 30 -10.33 -0.98 -1.98
C SER A 30 -9.32 -0.44 -0.98
N VAL A 31 -8.02 -0.73 -1.18
CA VAL A 31 -6.96 -0.24 -0.27
C VAL A 31 -6.75 1.27 -0.42
N GLU A 32 -6.78 1.81 -1.63
CA GLU A 32 -6.71 3.25 -1.87
C GLU A 32 -7.87 3.99 -1.18
N GLY A 33 -9.10 3.48 -1.31
CA GLY A 33 -10.27 4.07 -0.64
C GLY A 33 -10.22 3.96 0.89
N ALA A 34 -9.70 2.85 1.41
CA ALA A 34 -9.48 2.69 2.85
C ALA A 34 -8.42 3.67 3.39
N LEU A 35 -7.35 3.91 2.63
CA LEU A 35 -6.30 4.88 3.00
C LEU A 35 -6.80 6.33 2.92
N ASP A 36 -7.56 6.68 1.89
CA ASP A 36 -8.18 8.01 1.77
C ASP A 36 -9.16 8.27 2.94
N SER A 37 -9.81 7.22 3.46
CA SER A 37 -10.74 7.29 4.59
C SER A 37 -10.05 7.23 5.96
N ALA A 38 -8.80 6.76 6.01
CA ALA A 38 -8.02 6.67 7.23
C ALA A 38 -7.55 8.07 7.63
N ARG A 39 -8.17 8.64 8.66
CA ARG A 39 -7.65 9.86 9.28
C ARG A 39 -6.42 9.50 10.11
N PRO A 40 -5.26 10.14 9.89
CA PRO A 40 -4.16 9.98 10.82
C PRO A 40 -4.62 10.42 12.21
N ASP A 41 -4.27 9.62 13.22
CA ASP A 41 -4.51 10.01 14.59
C ASP A 41 -3.82 11.35 14.86
N SER A 42 -4.39 12.16 15.75
CA SER A 42 -3.91 13.50 16.10
C SER A 42 -2.43 13.56 16.55
N GLN A 43 -1.85 12.41 16.86
CA GLN A 43 -0.46 12.22 17.27
C GLN A 43 0.51 11.97 16.10
N VAL A 44 0.01 11.67 14.90
CA VAL A 44 0.85 11.39 13.72
C VAL A 44 1.05 12.69 12.94
N PRO A 45 2.30 13.10 12.67
CA PRO A 45 2.56 14.23 11.78
C PRO A 45 1.91 14.01 10.42
N VAL A 46 1.26 15.05 9.89
CA VAL A 46 0.56 14.98 8.59
C VAL A 46 1.50 14.51 7.49
N GLN A 47 2.76 14.94 7.53
CA GLN A 47 3.79 14.57 6.57
C GLN A 47 4.09 13.07 6.57
N ASP A 48 4.13 12.44 7.75
CA ASP A 48 4.39 11.01 7.86
C ASP A 48 3.21 10.19 7.35
N ALA A 49 1.99 10.65 7.63
CA ALA A 49 0.77 10.05 7.10
C ALA A 49 0.70 10.14 5.56
N GLU A 50 1.03 11.31 5.00
CA GLU A 50 1.11 11.50 3.55
C GLU A 50 2.20 10.62 2.92
N MET A 51 3.38 10.54 3.54
CA MET A 51 4.48 9.71 3.05
C MET A 51 4.10 8.23 3.02
N LEU A 52 3.47 7.71 4.09
CA LEU A 52 2.97 6.34 4.14
C LEU A 52 1.92 6.09 3.06
N HIS A 53 1.01 7.04 2.88
CA HIS A 53 -0.05 6.96 1.87
C HIS A 53 0.52 6.86 0.45
N GLN A 54 1.50 7.70 0.12
CA GLN A 54 2.20 7.66 -1.17
C GLN A 54 2.98 6.36 -1.35
N TYR A 55 3.62 5.87 -0.29
CA TYR A 55 4.37 4.62 -0.31
C TYR A 55 3.47 3.42 -0.64
N VAL A 56 2.32 3.30 0.04
CA VAL A 56 1.38 2.19 -0.21
C VAL A 56 0.77 2.28 -1.61
N LYS A 57 0.39 3.48 -2.08
CA LYS A 57 -0.08 3.69 -3.47
C LYS A 57 0.95 3.22 -4.50
N LYS A 58 2.23 3.59 -4.29
CA LYS A 58 3.32 3.16 -5.17
C LYS A 58 3.53 1.65 -5.14
N LEU A 59 3.50 1.02 -3.96
CA LEU A 59 3.68 -0.43 -3.82
C LEU A 59 2.58 -1.22 -4.55
N LEU A 60 1.33 -0.76 -4.48
CA LEU A 60 0.19 -1.42 -5.11
C LEU A 60 0.16 -1.28 -6.64
N ARG A 61 0.52 -0.10 -7.15
CA ARG A 61 0.50 0.21 -8.60
C ARG A 61 1.76 -0.22 -9.33
N HIS A 62 2.89 -0.28 -8.60
CA HIS A 62 4.20 -0.63 -9.13
C HIS A 62 4.91 -1.64 -8.22
N PRO A 63 4.34 -2.85 -8.03
CA PRO A 63 5.00 -3.91 -7.28
C PRO A 63 6.35 -4.24 -7.95
N ARG A 64 7.37 -4.55 -7.15
CA ARG A 64 8.73 -4.83 -7.66
C ARG A 64 8.71 -5.94 -8.72
N SER A 65 9.57 -5.83 -9.73
CA SER A 65 9.84 -6.86 -10.76
C SER A 65 10.65 -8.04 -10.25
#